data_AF-G1URN8-F1
#
_entry.id   AF-G1URN8-F1
#
_cell.length_a   1.000
_cell.length_b   1.000
_cell.length_c   1.000
_cell.angle_alpha   90.00
_cell.angle_beta   90.00
_cell.angle_gamma   90.00
#
_symmetry.space_group_name_H-M   'P 1'
#
loop_
_entity.id
_entity.type
_entity.pdbx_description
1 polymer ?
#
loop_
_entity_poly.entity_id
_entity_poly.type
_entity_poly.pdbx_seq_one_letter_code
_entity_poly.pdbx_strand_id
1 'polypeptide(L)'
;AGLLRQAGVPAPEAVLALMRAAGGLRGAMLLDADSLERLEPDRARGVRATYMDRADAASFSAPSGTSGKNHYQEALVLATKVAHAPHILAEICISDDPDYVTGYVASRELGYVRIARMKEPGSPEGGRIFLYRGPRERLAATLDFIERRPVLVESLPDAPVFRAGDSAVAAVSGPPDDAENMTDKAGRADKWAFLDERLERLRANGLRRHIRDMASAPGPRVRCEGRELLLLASNDYLGLADDARVKAGAAEALVAWGAGTGGSRLTTGGLELHSELERRLAAFKHAEAALLFNTGYMANVGVITALCGRGDVIFSDELNHASIIDGCRQSRAEIVVYRHNDMADLEAKARRYADRRGLIVSDAVFSMDGDVVPLPELLRIADRYGFLSMLDEAHATGVLGATGRGTAEHFGLAAAPDVTIGTLSKALGSEGGFVCGQARLIEYLKNSARSFIFSTALSAAPVAAALAALDVLCREPERVRRLRDNTAFFCASLKERGMDAHSSSAIVPLLVGDEGVALNAAERLFEAGYFLSAIRYPSVARGRARLRVTLRSDHTPEDLAEAARQTALALGSARRG
;
A
#
# COMPACT_ATOMS: atom_id res chain seq x y z
N ALA A 1 -26.94 -17.92 -7.51
CA ALA A 1 -28.14 -18.45 -8.19
C ALA A 1 -27.77 -19.37 -9.36
N GLY A 2 -27.00 -18.92 -10.36
CA GLY A 2 -26.63 -19.72 -11.53
C GLY A 2 -26.03 -21.11 -11.21
N LEU A 3 -25.03 -21.17 -10.31
CA LEU A 3 -24.42 -22.44 -9.88
C LEU A 3 -25.41 -23.39 -9.21
N LEU A 4 -26.36 -22.88 -8.43
CA LEU A 4 -27.39 -23.72 -7.81
C LEU A 4 -28.36 -24.26 -8.88
N ARG A 5 -28.74 -23.48 -9.90
CA ARG A 5 -29.53 -24.01 -11.03
C ARG A 5 -28.78 -25.09 -11.79
N GLN A 6 -27.49 -24.89 -12.00
CA GLN A 6 -26.63 -25.87 -12.66
C GLN A 6 -26.53 -27.16 -11.84
N ALA A 7 -26.50 -27.07 -10.51
CA ALA A 7 -26.62 -28.23 -9.62
C ALA A 7 -28.06 -28.78 -9.51
N GLY A 8 -29.00 -28.32 -10.35
CA GLY A 8 -30.36 -28.82 -10.42
C GLY A 8 -31.32 -28.29 -9.35
N VAL A 9 -31.02 -27.17 -8.68
CA VAL A 9 -31.89 -26.55 -7.67
C VAL A 9 -32.95 -25.67 -8.34
N PRO A 10 -34.26 -25.92 -8.16
CA PRO A 10 -35.33 -25.24 -8.90
C PRO A 10 -35.56 -23.79 -8.47
N ALA A 11 -35.38 -23.47 -7.19
CA ALA A 11 -35.68 -22.14 -6.62
C ALA A 11 -34.46 -21.53 -5.90
N PRO A 12 -33.34 -21.26 -6.61
CA PRO A 12 -32.09 -20.84 -5.97
C PRO A 12 -32.17 -19.44 -5.34
N GLU A 13 -33.05 -18.56 -5.81
CA GLU A 13 -33.28 -17.24 -5.20
C GLU A 13 -33.86 -17.37 -3.80
N ALA A 14 -34.82 -18.28 -3.62
CA ALA A 14 -35.43 -18.54 -2.32
C ALA A 14 -34.44 -19.18 -1.35
N VAL A 15 -33.55 -20.08 -1.84
CA VAL A 15 -32.43 -20.62 -1.05
C VAL A 15 -31.50 -19.50 -0.56
N LEU A 16 -31.16 -18.55 -1.43
CA LEU A 16 -30.30 -17.42 -1.06
C LEU A 16 -30.99 -16.46 -0.07
N ALA A 17 -32.29 -16.25 -0.19
CA ALA A 17 -33.06 -15.47 0.78
C ALA A 17 -33.07 -16.15 2.16
N LEU A 18 -33.28 -17.47 2.21
CA LEU A 18 -33.20 -18.26 3.43
C LEU A 18 -31.79 -18.26 4.04
N MET A 19 -30.74 -18.27 3.22
CA MET A 19 -29.36 -18.15 3.68
C MET A 19 -29.10 -16.84 4.44
N ARG A 20 -29.58 -15.71 3.90
CA ARG A 20 -29.42 -14.40 4.57
C ARG A 20 -30.23 -14.33 5.87
N ALA A 21 -31.36 -15.01 5.93
CA ALA A 21 -32.18 -15.13 7.13
C ALA A 21 -31.63 -16.13 8.17
N ALA A 22 -30.66 -16.97 7.82
CA ALA A 22 -30.09 -18.01 8.68
C ALA A 22 -29.03 -17.50 9.67
N GLY A 23 -28.78 -16.18 9.73
CA GLY A 23 -27.71 -15.57 10.52
C GLY A 23 -27.68 -16.06 11.97
N GLY A 24 -26.52 -16.55 12.41
CA GLY A 24 -26.27 -17.01 13.79
C GLY A 24 -26.40 -18.51 14.03
N LEU A 25 -26.81 -19.31 13.03
CA LEU A 25 -26.82 -20.78 13.16
C LEU A 25 -25.40 -21.35 13.05
N ARG A 26 -24.92 -22.04 14.09
CA ARG A 26 -23.56 -22.66 14.10
C ARG A 26 -23.46 -23.95 13.26
N GLY A 27 -24.59 -24.58 12.92
CA GLY A 27 -24.67 -25.73 12.01
C GLY A 27 -25.26 -25.33 10.65
N ALA A 28 -25.43 -26.30 9.77
CA ALA A 28 -26.09 -26.08 8.47
C ALA A 28 -27.60 -26.30 8.56
N MET A 29 -28.39 -25.49 7.85
CA MET A 29 -29.78 -25.85 7.56
C MET A 29 -29.80 -26.98 6.54
N LEU A 30 -30.74 -27.93 6.67
CA LEU A 30 -30.92 -29.00 5.70
C LEU A 30 -32.27 -28.81 5.03
N LEU A 31 -32.27 -28.37 3.78
CA LEU A 31 -33.50 -28.09 3.05
C LEU A 31 -33.81 -29.20 2.06
N ASP A 32 -35.08 -29.55 1.93
CA ASP A 32 -35.56 -30.24 0.74
C ASP A 32 -35.33 -29.33 -0.48
N ALA A 33 -34.65 -29.82 -1.50
CA ALA A 33 -34.22 -29.00 -2.63
C ALA A 33 -35.38 -28.46 -3.47
N ASP A 34 -36.55 -29.11 -3.41
CA ASP A 34 -37.72 -28.80 -4.23
C ASP A 34 -38.77 -28.01 -3.46
N SER A 35 -39.04 -28.38 -2.20
CA SER A 35 -40.03 -27.71 -1.35
C SER A 35 -39.46 -26.63 -0.42
N LEU A 36 -38.14 -26.61 -0.21
CA LEU A 36 -37.42 -25.77 0.76
C LEU A 36 -37.86 -25.97 2.22
N GLU A 37 -38.51 -27.08 2.51
CA GLU A 37 -38.81 -27.47 3.89
C GLU A 37 -37.53 -27.81 4.65
N ARG A 38 -37.41 -27.33 5.90
CA ARG A 38 -36.32 -27.69 6.82
C ARG A 38 -36.50 -29.12 7.33
N LEU A 39 -35.54 -29.98 7.00
CA LEU A 39 -35.50 -31.41 7.26
C LEU A 39 -34.60 -31.79 8.44
N GLU A 40 -33.79 -30.87 8.97
CA GLU A 40 -32.93 -31.16 10.11
C GLU A 40 -33.74 -31.45 11.40
N PRO A 41 -33.33 -32.44 12.22
CA PRO A 41 -34.04 -32.79 13.45
C PRO A 41 -34.05 -31.68 14.50
N ASP A 42 -32.98 -30.88 14.55
CA ASP A 42 -32.83 -29.75 15.47
C ASP A 42 -32.59 -28.47 14.68
N ARG A 43 -33.64 -27.65 14.58
CA ARG A 43 -33.63 -26.39 13.84
C ARG A 43 -32.81 -25.28 14.52
N ALA A 44 -32.53 -25.39 15.82
CA ALA A 44 -31.71 -24.43 16.56
C ALA A 44 -30.22 -24.78 16.48
N ARG A 45 -29.87 -26.07 16.36
CA ARG A 45 -28.49 -26.54 16.19
C ARG A 45 -28.04 -26.60 14.73
N GLY A 46 -28.92 -27.03 13.83
CA GLY A 46 -28.57 -27.42 12.47
C GLY A 46 -27.79 -28.74 12.40
N VAL A 47 -27.44 -29.15 11.18
CA VAL A 47 -26.62 -30.35 10.91
C VAL A 47 -25.14 -30.00 11.00
N ARG A 48 -24.34 -30.84 11.66
CA ARG A 48 -22.89 -30.65 11.75
C ARG A 48 -22.15 -31.75 10.99
N ALA A 49 -21.42 -31.36 9.96
CA ALA A 49 -20.50 -32.29 9.32
C ALA A 49 -19.29 -32.51 10.26
N THR A 50 -19.08 -33.77 10.70
CA THR A 50 -18.03 -34.16 11.66
C THR A 50 -17.36 -35.48 11.24
N TYR A 51 -16.26 -35.88 11.88
CA TYR A 51 -15.51 -37.11 11.55
C TYR A 51 -15.07 -37.15 10.07
N MET A 52 -14.26 -36.18 9.66
CA MET A 52 -13.59 -36.14 8.36
C MET A 52 -12.16 -35.67 8.57
N ASP A 53 -11.23 -36.23 7.80
CA ASP A 53 -9.81 -35.88 7.85
C ASP A 53 -9.18 -35.98 6.45
N ARG A 54 -7.90 -35.66 6.32
CA ARG A 54 -7.14 -35.77 5.06
C ARG A 54 -6.00 -36.78 5.19
N ALA A 55 -5.69 -37.50 4.10
CA ALA A 55 -4.71 -38.60 4.12
C ALA A 55 -3.26 -38.17 4.43
N ASP A 56 -2.88 -36.93 4.10
CA ASP A 56 -1.51 -36.41 4.30
C ASP A 56 -1.21 -36.01 5.76
N ALA A 57 -2.06 -36.38 6.72
CA ALA A 57 -1.91 -36.01 8.13
C ALA A 57 -0.77 -36.77 8.88
N ALA A 58 -0.18 -37.81 8.28
CA ALA A 58 0.77 -38.70 8.95
C ALA A 58 2.26 -38.27 8.94
N SER A 59 2.59 -37.05 8.51
CA SER A 59 3.97 -36.49 8.58
C SER A 59 4.12 -35.25 9.46
N PHE A 60 3.10 -34.90 10.26
CA PHE A 60 3.20 -33.86 11.29
C PHE A 60 2.46 -34.30 12.56
N SER A 61 3.13 -35.05 13.43
CA SER A 61 2.70 -35.21 14.82
C SER A 61 2.91 -33.89 15.56
N ALA A 62 1.91 -33.01 15.51
CA ALA A 62 1.88 -31.77 16.27
C ALA A 62 1.86 -32.07 17.78
N PRO A 63 2.74 -31.45 18.60
CA PRO A 63 2.48 -31.28 20.01
C PRO A 63 1.26 -30.37 20.15
N SER A 64 0.37 -30.76 21.06
CA SER A 64 -0.85 -30.06 21.44
C SER A 64 -0.61 -28.55 21.66
N GLY A 65 -1.12 -27.70 20.77
CA GLY A 65 -1.11 -26.24 20.98
C GLY A 65 -1.38 -25.33 19.78
N THR A 66 -1.49 -25.84 18.55
CA THR A 66 -1.57 -25.04 17.32
C THR A 66 -3.00 -24.89 16.79
N SER A 67 -3.58 -23.69 16.81
CA SER A 67 -4.84 -23.36 16.12
C SER A 67 -4.61 -22.45 14.90
N GLY A 68 -3.83 -22.91 13.93
CA GLY A 68 -3.76 -22.28 12.61
C GLY A 68 -4.64 -23.04 11.62
N LYS A 69 -5.96 -22.80 11.63
CA LYS A 69 -6.92 -23.49 10.76
C LYS A 69 -6.75 -23.03 9.31
N ASN A 70 -6.43 -23.94 8.38
CA ASN A 70 -6.43 -23.65 6.95
C ASN A 70 -7.87 -23.66 6.42
N HIS A 71 -8.56 -22.52 6.50
CA HIS A 71 -9.98 -22.40 6.17
C HIS A 71 -10.34 -22.85 4.74
N TYR A 72 -9.41 -22.79 3.78
CA TYR A 72 -9.65 -23.27 2.41
C TYR A 72 -9.66 -24.80 2.33
N GLN A 73 -8.63 -25.45 2.87
CA GLN A 73 -8.54 -26.91 2.85
C GLN A 73 -9.62 -27.53 3.76
N GLU A 74 -9.93 -26.91 4.90
CA GLU A 74 -11.04 -27.32 5.75
C GLU A 74 -12.40 -27.20 5.04
N ALA A 75 -12.63 -26.11 4.31
CA ALA A 75 -13.84 -25.95 3.50
C ALA A 75 -13.91 -26.99 2.39
N LEU A 76 -12.78 -27.34 1.75
CA LEU A 76 -12.74 -28.34 0.69
C LEU A 76 -13.01 -29.75 1.22
N VAL A 77 -12.41 -30.13 2.35
CA VAL A 77 -12.64 -31.44 3.01
C VAL A 77 -14.10 -31.59 3.38
N LEU A 78 -14.68 -30.56 4.01
CA LEU A 78 -16.07 -30.58 4.40
C LEU A 78 -17.00 -30.63 3.20
N ALA A 79 -16.81 -29.74 2.23
CA ALA A 79 -17.61 -29.68 1.01
C ALA A 79 -17.53 -31.00 0.24
N THR A 80 -16.35 -31.63 0.20
CA THR A 80 -16.17 -32.95 -0.43
C THR A 80 -17.00 -34.00 0.28
N LYS A 81 -16.95 -34.07 1.62
CA LYS A 81 -17.77 -35.02 2.38
C LYS A 81 -19.26 -34.77 2.14
N VAL A 82 -19.71 -33.53 2.24
CA VAL A 82 -21.14 -33.18 2.11
C VAL A 82 -21.65 -33.45 0.69
N ALA A 83 -20.91 -33.02 -0.35
CA ALA A 83 -21.27 -33.32 -1.74
C ALA A 83 -21.33 -34.83 -2.01
N HIS A 84 -20.50 -35.63 -1.34
CA HIS A 84 -20.53 -37.09 -1.47
C HIS A 84 -21.51 -37.78 -0.53
N ALA A 85 -22.22 -37.06 0.34
CA ALA A 85 -23.28 -37.66 1.14
C ALA A 85 -24.44 -38.16 0.26
N PRO A 86 -25.08 -39.29 0.60
CA PRO A 86 -26.25 -39.77 -0.14
C PRO A 86 -27.31 -38.68 -0.24
N HIS A 87 -27.93 -38.53 -1.41
CA HIS A 87 -29.06 -37.62 -1.63
C HIS A 87 -28.81 -36.12 -1.35
N ILE A 88 -27.58 -35.70 -1.05
CA ILE A 88 -27.23 -34.27 -1.10
C ILE A 88 -27.04 -33.87 -2.56
N LEU A 89 -27.85 -32.91 -2.98
CA LEU A 89 -27.80 -32.31 -4.30
C LEU A 89 -26.69 -31.26 -4.36
N ALA A 90 -26.65 -30.35 -3.38
CA ALA A 90 -25.64 -29.30 -3.30
C ALA A 90 -25.50 -28.74 -1.88
N GLU A 91 -24.38 -28.09 -1.63
CA GLU A 91 -24.13 -27.23 -0.47
C GLU A 91 -23.85 -25.81 -0.95
N ILE A 92 -24.28 -24.83 -0.16
CA ILE A 92 -23.86 -23.45 -0.27
C ILE A 92 -23.42 -22.94 1.10
N CYS A 93 -22.32 -22.20 1.15
CA CYS A 93 -21.76 -21.64 2.37
C CYS A 93 -21.25 -20.23 2.15
N ILE A 94 -21.55 -19.34 3.10
CA ILE A 94 -20.99 -17.97 3.20
C ILE A 94 -20.43 -17.81 4.60
N SER A 95 -19.22 -17.28 4.73
CA SER A 95 -18.62 -17.01 6.05
C SER A 95 -19.47 -16.00 6.84
N ASP A 96 -19.63 -16.22 8.13
CA ASP A 96 -20.22 -15.28 9.08
C ASP A 96 -19.22 -14.21 9.56
N ASP A 97 -17.93 -14.36 9.25
CA ASP A 97 -16.89 -13.36 9.50
C ASP A 97 -17.14 -12.08 8.66
N PRO A 98 -17.36 -10.90 9.29
CA PRO A 98 -17.59 -9.64 8.58
C PRO A 98 -16.44 -9.21 7.66
N ASP A 99 -15.21 -9.63 7.96
CA ASP A 99 -14.01 -9.30 7.18
C ASP A 99 -13.74 -10.32 6.06
N TYR A 100 -14.56 -11.38 5.95
CA TYR A 100 -14.41 -12.44 4.95
C TYR A 100 -15.64 -12.54 4.03
N VAL A 101 -15.53 -11.93 2.85
CA VAL A 101 -16.65 -11.83 1.88
C VAL A 101 -16.78 -13.03 0.93
N THR A 102 -15.96 -14.07 1.10
CA THR A 102 -15.93 -15.22 0.19
C THR A 102 -16.83 -16.35 0.69
N GLY A 103 -17.50 -17.03 -0.25
CA GLY A 103 -18.22 -18.28 0.01
C GLY A 103 -18.01 -19.30 -1.11
N TYR A 104 -18.79 -20.37 -1.11
CA TYR A 104 -18.71 -21.41 -2.14
C TYR A 104 -20.05 -22.12 -2.36
N VAL A 105 -20.14 -22.80 -3.50
CA VAL A 105 -21.16 -23.81 -3.82
C VAL A 105 -20.44 -25.11 -4.13
N ALA A 106 -20.92 -26.23 -3.59
CA ALA A 106 -20.37 -27.54 -3.86
C ALA A 106 -21.47 -28.54 -4.26
N SER A 107 -21.20 -29.39 -5.25
CA SER A 107 -22.05 -30.54 -5.60
C SER A 107 -21.19 -31.63 -6.23
N ARG A 108 -21.74 -32.84 -6.42
CA ARG A 108 -21.00 -33.91 -7.11
C ARG A 108 -20.67 -33.55 -8.55
N GLU A 109 -21.56 -32.82 -9.22
CA GLU A 109 -21.41 -32.45 -10.64
C GLU A 109 -20.46 -31.27 -10.82
N LEU A 110 -20.58 -30.25 -9.97
CA LEU A 110 -19.77 -29.03 -10.08
C LEU A 110 -18.40 -29.13 -9.41
N GLY A 111 -18.22 -30.12 -8.53
CA GLY A 111 -17.13 -30.09 -7.55
C GLY A 111 -17.29 -28.88 -6.60
N TYR A 112 -16.16 -28.38 -6.10
CA TYR A 112 -16.11 -27.19 -5.26
C TYR A 112 -15.89 -25.93 -6.11
N VAL A 113 -16.85 -25.00 -6.08
CA VAL A 113 -16.75 -23.72 -6.80
C VAL A 113 -16.74 -22.56 -5.80
N ARG A 114 -15.59 -21.91 -5.69
CA ARG A 114 -15.39 -20.72 -4.86
C ARG A 114 -16.00 -19.49 -5.52
N ILE A 115 -16.68 -18.65 -4.74
CA ILE A 115 -17.30 -17.41 -5.20
C ILE A 115 -16.75 -16.24 -4.39
N ALA A 116 -15.96 -15.39 -5.02
CA ALA A 116 -15.45 -14.17 -4.41
C ALA A 116 -16.58 -13.13 -4.26
N ARG A 117 -16.64 -12.45 -3.11
CA ARG A 117 -17.62 -11.37 -2.80
C ARG A 117 -19.09 -11.80 -2.86
N MET A 118 -19.47 -12.77 -2.04
CA MET A 118 -20.88 -13.18 -1.85
C MET A 118 -21.67 -12.26 -0.91
N LYS A 119 -20.98 -11.43 -0.12
CA LYS A 119 -21.56 -10.41 0.77
C LYS A 119 -20.71 -9.13 0.76
N GLU A 120 -21.28 -8.02 1.22
CA GLU A 120 -20.55 -6.77 1.40
C GLU A 120 -19.55 -6.86 2.56
N PRO A 121 -18.35 -6.24 2.47
CA PRO A 121 -17.43 -6.12 3.58
C PRO A 121 -18.11 -5.48 4.81
N GLY A 122 -17.91 -6.06 5.99
CA GLY A 122 -18.56 -5.64 7.23
C GLY A 122 -19.97 -6.22 7.44
N SER A 123 -20.50 -7.00 6.49
CA SER A 123 -21.81 -7.66 6.66
C SER A 123 -21.71 -8.87 7.61
N PRO A 124 -22.55 -8.94 8.67
CA PRO A 124 -22.63 -10.11 9.55
C PRO A 124 -23.42 -11.26 8.92
N GLU A 125 -23.97 -11.10 7.71
CA GLU A 125 -24.69 -12.17 7.01
C GLU A 125 -23.74 -13.33 6.70
N GLY A 126 -24.15 -14.54 7.04
CA GLY A 126 -23.37 -15.77 6.83
C GLY A 126 -24.19 -16.99 7.21
N GLY A 127 -23.77 -18.16 6.75
CA GLY A 127 -24.50 -19.40 7.00
C GLY A 127 -24.16 -20.51 6.02
N ARG A 128 -24.78 -21.67 6.25
CA ARG A 128 -24.58 -22.88 5.45
C ARG A 128 -25.90 -23.62 5.25
N ILE A 129 -26.13 -24.06 4.03
CA ILE A 129 -27.33 -24.82 3.65
C ILE A 129 -26.89 -26.06 2.87
N PHE A 130 -27.40 -27.21 3.29
CA PHE A 130 -27.36 -28.47 2.56
C PHE A 130 -28.70 -28.69 1.87
N LEU A 131 -28.68 -29.01 0.58
CA LEU A 131 -29.87 -29.24 -0.24
C LEU A 131 -30.01 -30.74 -0.46
N TYR A 132 -31.05 -31.32 0.13
CA TYR A 132 -31.37 -32.73 0.06
C TYR A 132 -32.42 -32.98 -1.04
N ARG A 133 -32.16 -33.96 -1.91
CA ARG A 133 -33.14 -34.46 -2.87
C ARG A 133 -33.15 -35.98 -2.84
N GLY A 134 -34.12 -36.53 -2.12
CA GLY A 134 -34.30 -37.97 -1.98
C GLY A 134 -35.55 -38.31 -1.17
N PRO A 135 -35.92 -39.60 -1.08
CA PRO A 135 -37.06 -40.04 -0.29
C PRO A 135 -36.80 -39.84 1.21
N ARG A 136 -37.83 -39.49 2.00
CA ARG A 136 -37.68 -39.11 3.43
C ARG A 136 -37.11 -40.24 4.28
N GLU A 137 -37.41 -41.49 3.96
CA GLU A 137 -36.89 -42.67 4.67
C GLU A 137 -35.36 -42.82 4.56
N ARG A 138 -34.71 -42.16 3.58
CA ARG A 138 -33.24 -42.14 3.42
C ARG A 138 -32.56 -40.95 4.10
N LEU A 139 -33.34 -40.02 4.67
CA LEU A 139 -32.82 -38.84 5.34
C LEU A 139 -31.95 -39.21 6.55
N ALA A 140 -32.37 -40.20 7.34
CA ALA A 140 -31.61 -40.67 8.50
C ALA A 140 -30.22 -41.21 8.12
N ALA A 141 -30.12 -41.97 7.03
CA ALA A 141 -28.84 -42.48 6.53
C ALA A 141 -27.94 -41.36 5.99
N THR A 142 -28.53 -40.30 5.43
CA THR A 142 -27.81 -39.12 4.96
C THR A 142 -27.23 -38.32 6.12
N LEU A 143 -28.04 -38.08 7.16
CA LEU A 143 -27.60 -37.43 8.39
C LEU A 143 -26.51 -38.23 9.10
N ASP A 144 -26.66 -39.56 9.19
CA ASP A 144 -25.64 -40.45 9.75
C ASP A 144 -24.31 -40.35 8.97
N PHE A 145 -24.37 -40.34 7.64
CA PHE A 145 -23.18 -40.14 6.81
C PHE A 145 -22.48 -38.81 7.13
N ILE A 146 -23.24 -37.71 7.19
CA ILE A 146 -22.70 -36.36 7.39
C ILE A 146 -22.14 -36.19 8.81
N GLU A 147 -22.90 -36.59 9.84
CA GLU A 147 -22.55 -36.29 11.24
C GLU A 147 -21.72 -37.39 11.90
N ARG A 148 -21.70 -38.64 11.40
CA ARG A 148 -21.11 -39.77 12.15
C ARG A 148 -20.11 -40.59 11.37
N ARG A 149 -20.25 -40.72 10.05
CA ARG A 149 -19.38 -41.60 9.27
C ARG A 149 -17.98 -40.99 9.03
N PRO A 150 -16.88 -41.67 9.40
CA PRO A 150 -15.53 -41.22 9.07
C PRO A 150 -15.31 -41.18 7.56
N VAL A 151 -14.74 -40.09 7.05
CA VAL A 151 -14.33 -39.96 5.64
C VAL A 151 -12.92 -39.39 5.58
N LEU A 152 -12.06 -40.01 4.77
CA LEU A 152 -10.74 -39.50 4.45
C LEU A 152 -10.78 -38.86 3.06
N VAL A 153 -10.27 -37.64 2.93
CA VAL A 153 -10.16 -36.95 1.63
C VAL A 153 -8.69 -36.98 1.19
N GLU A 154 -8.45 -37.56 0.04
CA GLU A 154 -7.12 -37.71 -0.56
C GLU A 154 -6.85 -36.63 -1.61
N SER A 155 -5.57 -36.33 -1.87
CA SER A 155 -5.12 -35.47 -2.97
C SER A 155 -5.74 -34.07 -2.96
N LEU A 156 -5.79 -33.43 -1.79
CA LEU A 156 -6.28 -32.05 -1.69
C LEU A 156 -5.33 -31.10 -2.43
N PRO A 157 -5.82 -30.26 -3.34
CA PRO A 157 -4.99 -29.22 -3.93
C PRO A 157 -4.57 -28.21 -2.86
N ASP A 158 -3.39 -27.64 -3.03
CA ASP A 158 -2.99 -26.45 -2.29
C ASP A 158 -3.99 -25.32 -2.55
N ALA A 159 -4.10 -24.41 -1.59
CA ALA A 159 -4.99 -23.26 -1.73
C ALA A 159 -4.66 -22.51 -3.04
N PRO A 160 -5.61 -22.34 -3.97
CA PRO A 160 -5.34 -21.72 -5.24
C PRO A 160 -4.98 -20.26 -5.00
N VAL A 161 -3.82 -19.87 -5.49
CA VAL A 161 -3.28 -18.51 -5.39
C VAL A 161 -4.02 -17.63 -6.39
N PHE A 162 -5.20 -17.14 -6.03
CA PHE A 162 -5.92 -16.15 -6.83
C PHE A 162 -5.50 -14.73 -6.44
N ARG A 163 -5.01 -13.99 -7.44
CA ARG A 163 -4.62 -12.58 -7.34
C ARG A 163 -5.84 -11.66 -7.17
N ALA A 164 -5.59 -10.58 -6.45
CA ALA A 164 -6.41 -9.38 -6.17
C ALA A 164 -7.45 -9.47 -5.04
N GLY A 165 -7.10 -8.85 -3.91
CA GLY A 165 -8.06 -8.35 -2.90
C GLY A 165 -8.16 -9.15 -1.60
N ASP A 166 -7.35 -8.77 -0.62
CA ASP A 166 -7.49 -8.90 0.83
C ASP A 166 -7.66 -10.26 1.55
N SER A 167 -6.91 -10.35 2.66
CA SER A 167 -7.23 -11.04 3.92
C SER A 167 -6.91 -12.55 4.08
N ALA A 168 -5.98 -12.81 5.00
CA ALA A 168 -5.62 -14.05 5.74
C ALA A 168 -5.16 -15.31 4.95
N VAL A 169 -3.85 -15.60 4.93
CA VAL A 169 -3.06 -16.49 5.85
C VAL A 169 -3.17 -17.99 5.46
N ALA A 170 -2.06 -18.54 4.94
CA ALA A 170 -1.77 -19.97 4.96
C ALA A 170 -0.38 -20.19 5.56
N ALA A 171 -0.31 -21.10 6.52
CA ALA A 171 0.81 -21.39 7.40
C ALA A 171 2.01 -22.00 6.66
N VAL A 172 3.22 -21.58 7.04
CA VAL A 172 4.46 -22.30 6.75
C VAL A 172 5.25 -22.44 8.06
N SER A 173 5.48 -23.71 8.40
CA SER A 173 6.41 -24.35 9.35
C SER A 173 7.10 -23.49 10.41
N GLY A 174 6.86 -23.88 11.68
CA GLY A 174 7.36 -23.22 12.88
C GLY A 174 8.89 -23.26 13.08
N PRO A 175 9.37 -22.45 14.04
CA PRO A 175 10.79 -22.33 14.40
C PRO A 175 11.28 -23.57 15.20
N PRO A 176 12.61 -23.73 15.39
CA PRO A 176 13.17 -24.86 16.13
C PRO A 176 12.69 -24.91 17.60
N ASP A 177 12.56 -26.14 18.10
CA ASP A 177 11.89 -26.63 19.32
C ASP A 177 12.38 -26.10 20.70
N ASP A 178 13.03 -24.94 20.79
CA ASP A 178 13.67 -24.49 22.04
C ASP A 178 12.99 -23.30 22.75
N ALA A 179 11.69 -23.05 22.51
CA ALA A 179 10.96 -21.99 23.20
C ALA A 179 10.21 -22.55 24.43
N GLU A 180 10.90 -22.64 25.56
CA GLU A 180 10.27 -22.81 26.87
C GLU A 180 9.15 -21.77 27.06
N ASN A 181 7.98 -22.22 27.54
CA ASN A 181 6.83 -21.38 27.87
C ASN A 181 7.25 -20.18 28.74
N MET A 182 7.45 -19.01 28.13
CA MET A 182 7.75 -17.77 28.85
C MET A 182 6.48 -17.18 29.42
N THR A 183 5.94 -17.82 30.46
CA THR A 183 5.02 -17.15 31.37
C THR A 183 5.79 -16.09 32.15
N ASP A 184 5.20 -14.92 32.37
CA ASP A 184 5.74 -14.00 33.37
C ASP A 184 5.77 -14.69 34.75
N LYS A 185 6.50 -14.13 35.74
CA LYS A 185 6.58 -14.68 37.11
C LYS A 185 5.21 -14.87 37.79
N ALA A 186 4.12 -14.41 37.18
CA ALA A 186 2.74 -14.52 37.66
C ALA A 186 1.87 -15.50 36.82
N GLY A 187 2.44 -16.26 35.89
CA GLY A 187 1.72 -17.30 35.14
C GLY A 187 0.83 -16.78 34.01
N ARG A 188 0.99 -15.53 33.57
CA ARG A 188 0.17 -14.95 32.49
C ARG A 188 0.78 -15.25 31.13
N ALA A 189 -0.08 -15.53 30.16
CA ALA A 189 0.31 -15.66 28.75
C ALA A 189 0.96 -14.36 28.26
N ASP A 190 2.03 -14.48 27.48
CA ASP A 190 2.72 -13.33 26.93
C ASP A 190 1.78 -12.56 25.98
N LYS A 191 1.39 -11.36 26.41
CA LYS A 191 0.53 -10.46 25.63
C LYS A 191 1.19 -9.97 24.32
N TRP A 192 2.49 -10.19 24.13
CA TRP A 192 3.23 -9.83 22.94
C TRP A 192 3.36 -10.97 21.92
N ALA A 193 2.99 -12.21 22.27
CA ALA A 193 3.15 -13.39 21.40
C ALA A 193 2.51 -13.25 20.01
N PHE A 194 1.43 -12.47 19.89
CA PHE A 194 0.81 -12.17 18.59
C PHE A 194 1.72 -11.37 17.64
N LEU A 195 2.72 -10.64 18.16
CA LEU A 195 3.71 -9.93 17.35
C LEU A 195 4.68 -10.89 16.70
N ASP A 196 5.15 -11.91 17.43
CA ASP A 196 6.04 -12.93 16.89
C ASP A 196 5.35 -13.70 15.78
N GLU A 197 4.09 -14.08 15.98
CA GLU A 197 3.26 -14.70 14.94
C GLU A 197 3.14 -13.80 13.70
N ARG A 198 2.93 -12.49 13.88
CA ARG A 198 2.85 -11.53 12.76
C ARG A 198 4.20 -11.33 12.07
N LEU A 199 5.31 -11.28 12.81
CA LEU A 199 6.65 -11.16 12.25
C LEU A 199 7.03 -12.40 11.45
N GLU A 200 6.65 -13.59 11.93
CA GLU A 200 6.89 -14.83 11.20
C GLU A 200 6.02 -14.92 9.94
N ARG A 201 4.75 -14.48 10.00
CA ARG A 201 3.92 -14.30 8.79
C ARG A 201 4.56 -13.33 7.80
N LEU A 202 5.12 -12.21 8.25
CA LEU A 202 5.84 -11.29 7.36
C LEU A 202 7.09 -11.96 6.76
N ARG A 203 7.83 -12.74 7.56
CA ARG A 203 9.02 -13.48 7.10
C ARG A 203 8.66 -14.53 6.05
N ALA A 204 7.70 -15.40 6.33
CA ALA A 204 7.24 -16.46 5.45
C ALA A 204 6.73 -15.95 4.08
N ASN A 205 6.23 -14.71 4.03
CA ASN A 205 5.76 -14.07 2.80
C ASN A 205 6.82 -13.19 2.10
N GLY A 206 8.07 -13.15 2.58
CA GLY A 206 9.11 -12.26 2.02
C GLY A 206 8.83 -10.76 2.25
N LEU A 207 7.97 -10.44 3.21
CA LEU A 207 7.53 -9.08 3.54
C LEU A 207 8.24 -8.49 4.76
N ARG A 208 8.99 -9.31 5.52
CA ARG A 208 9.82 -8.80 6.63
C ARG A 208 10.85 -7.82 6.05
N ARG A 209 10.94 -6.67 6.70
CA ARG A 209 11.84 -5.58 6.31
C ARG A 209 12.98 -5.51 7.31
N HIS A 210 14.16 -5.17 6.81
CA HIS A 210 15.37 -4.96 7.58
C HIS A 210 15.92 -3.59 7.21
N ILE A 211 16.42 -2.86 8.19
CA ILE A 211 17.14 -1.62 7.97
C ILE A 211 18.56 -2.00 7.58
N ARG A 212 19.07 -1.40 6.49
CA ARG A 212 20.47 -1.51 6.11
C ARG A 212 21.19 -0.23 6.53
N ASP A 213 22.15 -0.35 7.44
CA ASP A 213 22.86 0.79 7.98
C ASP A 213 23.86 1.35 6.96
N MET A 214 23.77 2.66 6.70
CA MET A 214 24.71 3.38 5.85
C MET A 214 25.92 3.82 6.69
N ALA A 215 27.12 3.50 6.22
CA ALA A 215 28.39 3.77 6.89
C ALA A 215 29.19 4.89 6.20
N SER A 216 28.55 5.71 5.36
CA SER A 216 29.10 6.89 4.70
C SER A 216 28.05 8.01 4.63
N ALA A 217 28.49 9.22 4.29
CA ALA A 217 27.55 10.28 3.89
C ALA A 217 26.77 9.87 2.62
N PRO A 218 25.57 10.44 2.38
CA PRO A 218 24.83 10.22 1.13
C PRO A 218 25.63 10.71 -0.08
N GLY A 219 25.69 9.87 -1.12
CA GLY A 219 26.42 10.19 -2.35
C GLY A 219 26.01 9.28 -3.50
N PRO A 220 26.59 9.45 -4.70
CA PRO A 220 26.38 8.53 -5.81
C PRO A 220 26.93 7.13 -5.48
N ARG A 221 28.02 7.07 -4.69
CA ARG A 221 28.52 5.85 -4.05
C ARG A 221 28.39 5.94 -2.54
N VAL A 222 28.04 4.83 -1.91
CA VAL A 222 27.88 4.73 -0.45
C VAL A 222 28.52 3.46 0.09
N ARG A 223 28.88 3.49 1.37
CA ARG A 223 29.28 2.29 2.11
C ARG A 223 28.11 1.72 2.88
N CYS A 224 27.76 0.47 2.63
CA CYS A 224 26.68 -0.23 3.34
C CYS A 224 27.09 -1.69 3.55
N GLU A 225 26.90 -2.22 4.77
CA GLU A 225 27.27 -3.60 5.13
C GLU A 225 28.71 -3.98 4.73
N GLY A 226 29.66 -3.06 4.91
CA GLY A 226 31.07 -3.26 4.59
C GLY A 226 31.42 -3.23 3.10
N ARG A 227 30.47 -2.86 2.22
CA ARG A 227 30.65 -2.80 0.76
C ARG A 227 30.52 -1.36 0.25
N GLU A 228 31.30 -1.03 -0.77
CA GLU A 228 31.10 0.19 -1.57
C GLU A 228 30.10 -0.12 -2.69
N LEU A 229 29.02 0.67 -2.77
CA LEU A 229 27.89 0.44 -3.66
C LEU A 229 27.58 1.71 -4.46
N LEU A 230 27.27 1.56 -5.75
CA LEU A 230 26.60 2.62 -6.51
C LEU A 230 25.13 2.71 -6.05
N LEU A 231 24.73 3.86 -5.52
CA LEU A 231 23.39 4.07 -4.97
C LEU A 231 22.43 4.56 -6.04
N LEU A 232 21.44 3.73 -6.37
CA LEU A 232 20.38 3.99 -7.36
C LEU A 232 19.00 3.93 -6.69
N ALA A 233 18.95 4.25 -5.39
CA ALA A 233 17.77 4.18 -4.54
C ALA A 233 17.62 5.42 -3.62
N SER A 234 18.39 6.48 -3.86
CA SER A 234 18.34 7.73 -3.11
C SER A 234 17.31 8.70 -3.68
N ASN A 235 16.63 9.47 -2.81
CA ASN A 235 15.79 10.60 -3.25
C ASN A 235 16.54 11.95 -3.23
N ASP A 236 17.84 11.97 -2.91
CA ASP A 236 18.69 13.16 -3.02
C ASP A 236 19.08 13.39 -4.49
N TYR A 237 18.08 13.81 -5.28
CA TYR A 237 18.12 13.88 -6.74
C TYR A 237 19.20 14.82 -7.28
N LEU A 238 19.53 15.87 -6.55
CA LEU A 238 20.49 16.90 -6.99
C LEU A 238 21.88 16.75 -6.34
N GLY A 239 22.05 15.71 -5.52
CA GLY A 239 23.27 15.46 -4.77
C GLY A 239 23.64 16.58 -3.81
N LEU A 240 22.65 17.15 -3.13
CA LEU A 240 22.84 18.30 -2.23
C LEU A 240 23.02 17.88 -0.77
N ALA A 241 22.65 16.66 -0.39
CA ALA A 241 22.74 16.20 1.00
C ALA A 241 24.17 16.19 1.56
N ASP A 242 25.19 16.00 0.71
CA ASP A 242 26.62 16.05 1.10
C ASP A 242 27.39 17.23 0.45
N ASP A 243 26.70 18.20 -0.15
CA ASP A 243 27.33 19.40 -0.72
C ASP A 243 28.02 20.22 0.39
N ALA A 244 29.26 20.65 0.14
CA ALA A 244 30.08 21.33 1.14
C ALA A 244 29.44 22.64 1.65
N ARG A 245 28.70 23.36 0.79
CA ARG A 245 28.03 24.61 1.14
C ARG A 245 26.80 24.36 2.02
N VAL A 246 26.07 23.28 1.74
CA VAL A 246 24.91 22.84 2.53
C VAL A 246 25.37 22.42 3.92
N LYS A 247 26.43 21.62 4.01
CA LYS A 247 27.05 21.23 5.29
C LYS A 247 27.56 22.43 6.09
N ALA A 248 28.23 23.38 5.42
CA ALA A 248 28.71 24.60 6.06
C ALA A 248 27.56 25.40 6.69
N GLY A 249 26.47 25.63 5.94
CA GLY A 249 25.29 26.33 6.47
C GLY A 249 24.67 25.64 7.68
N ALA A 250 24.56 24.30 7.66
CA ALA A 250 24.09 23.53 8.81
C ALA A 250 25.03 23.65 10.02
N ALA A 251 26.33 23.52 9.81
CA ALA A 251 27.33 23.59 10.88
C ALA A 251 27.37 24.97 11.55
N GLU A 252 27.33 26.05 10.76
CA GLU A 252 27.26 27.42 11.26
C GLU A 252 25.98 27.63 12.09
N ALA A 253 24.84 27.13 11.61
CA ALA A 253 23.59 27.23 12.34
C ALA A 253 23.58 26.44 13.65
N LEU A 254 24.21 25.27 13.70
CA LEU A 254 24.38 24.51 14.96
C LEU A 254 25.14 25.31 16.01
N VAL A 255 26.22 26.00 15.62
CA VAL A 255 27.03 26.82 16.52
C VAL A 255 26.26 28.05 16.98
N ALA A 256 25.53 28.71 16.08
CA ALA A 256 24.86 29.98 16.38
C ALA A 256 23.51 29.83 17.10
N TRP A 257 22.74 28.79 16.80
CA TRP A 257 21.35 28.64 17.25
C TRP A 257 21.11 27.39 18.11
N GLY A 258 22.12 26.53 18.26
CA GLY A 258 22.03 25.29 19.03
C GLY A 258 21.41 24.11 18.28
N ALA A 259 21.41 22.95 18.93
CA ALA A 259 21.00 21.67 18.34
C ALA A 259 19.48 21.49 18.21
N GLY A 260 18.68 22.30 18.91
CA GLY A 260 17.23 22.19 18.94
C GLY A 260 16.57 23.52 19.33
N THR A 261 15.28 23.65 19.01
CA THR A 261 14.51 24.89 19.22
C THR A 261 13.89 25.00 20.62
N GLY A 262 13.81 23.90 21.36
CA GLY A 262 13.27 23.86 22.72
C GLY A 262 11.75 24.08 22.83
N GLY A 263 11.02 24.17 21.71
CA GLY A 263 9.57 24.41 21.72
C GLY A 263 8.91 24.33 20.34
N SER A 264 7.60 24.46 20.30
CA SER A 264 6.83 24.54 19.04
C SER A 264 6.99 25.91 18.38
N ARG A 265 6.66 26.01 17.08
CA ARG A 265 6.79 27.27 16.31
C ARG A 265 5.97 28.42 16.90
N LEU A 266 4.84 28.13 17.53
CA LEU A 266 3.92 29.14 18.08
C LEU A 266 4.23 29.56 19.52
N THR A 267 5.18 28.90 20.19
CA THR A 267 5.57 29.25 21.55
C THR A 267 6.96 29.89 21.56
N THR A 268 8.01 29.10 21.71
CA THR A 268 9.39 29.55 21.85
C THR A 268 10.31 29.02 20.75
N GLY A 269 9.84 28.10 19.90
CA GLY A 269 10.67 27.43 18.90
C GLY A 269 10.77 28.12 17.54
N GLY A 270 10.13 29.29 17.37
CA GLY A 270 10.16 30.06 16.13
C GLY A 270 11.47 30.82 15.94
N LEU A 271 12.43 30.24 15.21
CA LEU A 271 13.66 30.95 14.80
C LEU A 271 13.46 31.83 13.56
N GLU A 272 14.24 32.90 13.44
CA GLU A 272 14.27 33.78 12.25
C GLU A 272 14.60 33.03 10.96
N LEU A 273 15.46 32.00 11.06
CA LEU A 273 15.81 31.12 9.95
C LEU A 273 14.58 30.45 9.31
N HIS A 274 13.56 30.11 10.10
CA HIS A 274 12.34 29.51 9.57
C HIS A 274 11.60 30.50 8.67
N SER A 275 11.41 31.73 9.15
CA SER A 275 10.72 32.77 8.41
C SER A 275 11.47 33.15 7.14
N GLU A 276 12.81 33.15 7.17
CA GLU A 276 13.62 33.35 5.98
C GLU A 276 13.42 32.22 4.96
N LEU A 277 13.52 30.95 5.40
CA LEU A 277 13.28 29.81 4.51
C LEU A 277 11.86 29.83 3.92
N GLU A 278 10.84 30.17 4.71
CA GLU A 278 9.46 30.32 4.24
C GLU A 278 9.34 31.40 3.14
N ARG A 279 9.95 32.58 3.33
CA ARG A 279 9.98 33.62 2.28
C ARG A 279 10.69 33.14 1.02
N ARG A 280 11.84 32.48 1.16
CA ARG A 280 12.65 32.00 0.04
C ARG A 280 11.94 30.88 -0.74
N LEU A 281 11.23 29.98 -0.04
CA LEU A 281 10.41 28.94 -0.66
C LEU A 281 9.19 29.52 -1.38
N ALA A 282 8.51 30.50 -0.78
CA ALA A 282 7.39 31.19 -1.42
C ALA A 282 7.86 31.87 -2.72
N ALA A 283 8.98 32.61 -2.66
CA ALA A 283 9.58 33.22 -3.83
C ALA A 283 10.00 32.20 -4.89
N PHE A 284 10.63 31.08 -4.50
CA PHE A 284 11.01 30.02 -5.43
C PHE A 284 9.80 29.38 -6.12
N LYS A 285 8.71 29.15 -5.39
CA LYS A 285 7.47 28.54 -5.91
C LYS A 285 6.53 29.53 -6.59
N HIS A 286 6.89 30.82 -6.66
CA HIS A 286 6.01 31.91 -7.12
C HIS A 286 4.66 31.93 -6.37
N ALA A 287 4.69 31.66 -5.07
CA ALA A 287 3.52 31.73 -4.18
C ALA A 287 3.58 32.97 -3.29
N GLU A 288 2.43 33.40 -2.77
CA GLU A 288 2.36 34.56 -1.87
C GLU A 288 3.05 34.30 -0.52
N ALA A 289 2.92 33.08 0.01
CA ALA A 289 3.49 32.70 1.29
C ALA A 289 3.80 31.19 1.35
N ALA A 290 4.64 30.82 2.33
CA ALA A 290 4.90 29.43 2.67
C ALA A 290 4.88 29.17 4.18
N LEU A 291 4.72 27.91 4.57
CA LEU A 291 4.79 27.44 5.96
C LEU A 291 5.59 26.15 6.05
N LEU A 292 6.52 26.07 7.00
CA LEU A 292 7.30 24.86 7.26
C LEU A 292 6.59 23.89 8.21
N PHE A 293 6.78 22.61 7.93
CA PHE A 293 6.40 21.47 8.75
C PHE A 293 7.62 20.58 8.99
N ASN A 294 7.60 19.73 10.01
CA ASN A 294 8.75 18.85 10.30
C ASN A 294 9.02 17.80 9.23
N THR A 295 8.01 17.42 8.46
CA THR A 295 8.13 16.48 7.33
C THR A 295 7.07 16.78 6.27
N GLY A 296 7.30 16.34 5.02
CA GLY A 296 6.26 16.38 3.99
C GLY A 296 5.03 15.54 4.36
N TYR A 297 5.21 14.47 5.14
CA TYR A 297 4.10 13.68 5.68
C TYR A 297 3.18 14.54 6.57
N MET A 298 3.77 15.28 7.51
CA MET A 298 3.03 16.15 8.43
C MET A 298 2.39 17.34 7.72
N ALA A 299 3.01 17.85 6.65
CA ALA A 299 2.42 18.90 5.81
C ALA A 299 1.12 18.41 5.15
N ASN A 300 1.14 17.24 4.50
CA ASN A 300 -0.04 16.64 3.89
C ASN A 300 -1.17 16.41 4.90
N VAL A 301 -0.87 15.72 6.01
CA VAL A 301 -1.87 15.45 7.06
C VAL A 301 -2.43 16.75 7.64
N GLY A 302 -1.56 17.73 7.91
CA GLY A 302 -1.95 19.01 8.48
C GLY A 302 -2.84 19.84 7.59
N VAL A 303 -2.49 19.96 6.30
CA VAL A 303 -3.26 20.72 5.33
C VAL A 303 -4.63 20.08 5.08
N ILE A 304 -4.66 18.78 4.81
CA ILE A 304 -5.92 18.09 4.48
C ILE A 304 -6.89 18.16 5.67
N THR A 305 -6.41 17.89 6.89
CA THR A 305 -7.26 17.91 8.09
C THR A 305 -7.66 19.32 8.55
N ALA A 306 -6.92 20.36 8.13
CA ALA A 306 -7.30 21.74 8.38
C ALA A 306 -8.35 22.23 7.37
N LEU A 307 -8.21 21.90 6.08
CA LEU A 307 -9.07 22.42 5.02
C LEU A 307 -10.40 21.68 4.88
N CYS A 308 -10.44 20.40 5.22
CA CYS A 308 -11.59 19.53 4.98
C CYS A 308 -12.10 18.88 6.27
N GLY A 309 -13.41 18.83 6.41
CA GLY A 309 -14.12 18.23 7.53
C GLY A 309 -15.40 17.50 7.12
N ARG A 310 -16.25 17.20 8.10
CA ARG A 310 -17.57 16.61 7.85
C ARG A 310 -18.39 17.53 6.95
N GLY A 311 -18.96 16.99 5.87
CA GLY A 311 -19.74 17.74 4.89
C GLY A 311 -18.94 18.16 3.66
N ASP A 312 -17.61 18.14 3.71
CA ASP A 312 -16.76 18.36 2.54
C ASP A 312 -16.50 17.04 1.78
N VAL A 313 -16.02 17.15 0.53
CA VAL A 313 -15.59 16.02 -0.29
C VAL A 313 -14.10 16.14 -0.67
N ILE A 314 -13.37 15.02 -0.65
CA ILE A 314 -11.98 14.96 -1.11
C ILE A 314 -11.87 13.96 -2.25
N PHE A 315 -11.40 14.40 -3.41
CA PHE A 315 -11.06 13.57 -4.55
C PHE A 315 -9.59 13.19 -4.46
N SER A 316 -9.29 11.91 -4.24
CA SER A 316 -7.93 11.39 -4.11
C SER A 316 -7.62 10.43 -5.25
N ASP A 317 -6.47 10.58 -5.89
CA ASP A 317 -5.95 9.55 -6.78
C ASP A 317 -5.75 8.24 -5.98
N GLU A 318 -5.99 7.09 -6.61
CA GLU A 318 -5.88 5.78 -5.97
C GLU A 318 -4.44 5.41 -5.57
N LEU A 319 -3.42 6.03 -6.18
CA LEU A 319 -2.00 5.79 -5.91
C LEU A 319 -1.33 6.90 -5.09
N ASN A 320 -2.11 7.85 -4.56
CA ASN A 320 -1.59 8.92 -3.73
C ASN A 320 -0.72 8.41 -2.56
N HIS A 321 0.27 9.22 -2.18
CA HIS A 321 1.16 8.89 -1.07
C HIS A 321 0.38 8.64 0.24
N ALA A 322 0.93 7.75 1.08
CA ALA A 322 0.29 7.35 2.34
C ALA A 322 -0.07 8.53 3.25
N SER A 323 0.71 9.62 3.24
CA SER A 323 0.39 10.82 4.03
C SER A 323 -0.88 11.54 3.57
N ILE A 324 -1.18 11.52 2.27
CA ILE A 324 -2.42 12.07 1.72
C ILE A 324 -3.58 11.18 2.14
N ILE A 325 -3.43 9.85 2.00
CA ILE A 325 -4.43 8.87 2.45
C ILE A 325 -4.73 9.02 3.94
N ASP A 326 -3.70 9.16 4.77
CA ASP A 326 -3.85 9.32 6.21
C ASP A 326 -4.49 10.68 6.56
N GLY A 327 -4.15 11.75 5.85
CA GLY A 327 -4.83 13.03 5.96
C GLY A 327 -6.32 12.94 5.60
N CYS A 328 -6.64 12.27 4.49
CA CYS A 328 -8.01 12.00 4.06
C CYS A 328 -8.79 11.25 5.14
N ARG A 329 -8.24 10.15 5.66
CA ARG A 329 -8.86 9.35 6.74
C ARG A 329 -9.09 10.16 8.02
N GLN A 330 -8.15 11.03 8.38
CA GLN A 330 -8.26 11.86 9.58
C GLN A 330 -9.22 13.06 9.41
N SER A 331 -9.45 13.54 8.19
CA SER A 331 -10.31 14.70 7.91
C SER A 331 -11.78 14.50 8.28
N ARG A 332 -12.28 13.24 8.22
CA ARG A 332 -13.71 12.90 8.32
C ARG A 332 -14.58 13.48 7.19
N ALA A 333 -13.96 14.00 6.13
CA ALA A 333 -14.64 14.32 4.87
C ALA A 333 -15.07 13.06 4.14
N GLU A 334 -15.97 13.20 3.17
CA GLU A 334 -16.28 12.10 2.25
C GLU A 334 -15.13 11.91 1.26
N ILE A 335 -14.58 10.70 1.16
CA ILE A 335 -13.44 10.42 0.30
C ILE A 335 -13.92 9.74 -0.98
N VAL A 336 -13.64 10.37 -2.12
CA VAL A 336 -13.98 9.86 -3.44
C VAL A 336 -12.68 9.54 -4.17
N VAL A 337 -12.34 8.25 -4.24
CA VAL A 337 -11.13 7.80 -4.94
C VAL A 337 -11.39 7.77 -6.44
N TYR A 338 -10.51 8.39 -7.25
CA TYR A 338 -10.54 8.28 -8.71
C TYR A 338 -9.39 7.41 -9.25
N ARG A 339 -9.60 6.81 -10.41
CA ARG A 339 -8.61 5.93 -11.06
C ARG A 339 -7.35 6.72 -11.37
N HIS A 340 -6.22 6.04 -11.22
CA HIS A 340 -4.91 6.65 -11.31
C HIS A 340 -4.71 7.46 -12.60
N ASN A 341 -4.41 8.75 -12.47
CA ASN A 341 -4.20 9.70 -13.57
C ASN A 341 -5.36 9.76 -14.61
N ASP A 342 -6.56 9.31 -14.26
CA ASP A 342 -7.75 9.31 -15.13
C ASP A 342 -8.60 10.56 -14.87
N MET A 343 -8.32 11.62 -15.64
CA MET A 343 -9.04 12.89 -15.53
C MET A 343 -10.52 12.80 -15.94
N ALA A 344 -10.90 11.82 -16.76
CA ALA A 344 -12.30 11.60 -17.13
C ALA A 344 -13.10 10.99 -15.98
N ASP A 345 -12.52 10.02 -15.27
CA ASP A 345 -13.10 9.47 -14.04
C ASP A 345 -13.18 10.52 -12.92
N LEU A 346 -12.11 11.32 -12.76
CA LEU A 346 -12.11 12.46 -11.84
C LEU A 346 -13.25 13.43 -12.18
N GLU A 347 -13.37 13.89 -13.43
CA GLU A 347 -14.41 14.83 -13.84
C GLU A 347 -15.83 14.26 -13.66
N ALA A 348 -16.03 12.98 -14.00
CA ALA A 348 -17.31 12.30 -13.82
C ALA A 348 -17.72 12.20 -12.34
N LYS A 349 -16.75 12.03 -11.43
CA LYS A 349 -16.94 12.00 -9.97
C LYS A 349 -17.16 13.41 -9.43
N ALA A 350 -16.30 14.36 -9.79
CA ALA A 350 -16.36 15.78 -9.41
C ALA A 350 -17.74 16.39 -9.69
N ARG A 351 -18.30 16.11 -10.87
CA ARG A 351 -19.62 16.61 -11.27
C ARG A 351 -20.75 16.22 -10.31
N ARG A 352 -20.65 15.08 -9.61
CA ARG A 352 -21.71 14.61 -8.69
C ARG A 352 -21.76 15.39 -7.37
N TYR A 353 -20.74 16.20 -7.10
CA TYR A 353 -20.60 16.96 -5.85
C TYR A 353 -20.45 18.47 -6.10
N ALA A 354 -20.90 18.96 -7.26
CA ALA A 354 -20.69 20.34 -7.69
C ALA A 354 -21.33 21.41 -6.77
N ASP A 355 -22.22 21.01 -5.86
CA ASP A 355 -22.87 21.84 -4.86
C ASP A 355 -22.16 21.83 -3.49
N ARG A 356 -21.06 21.10 -3.35
CA ARG A 356 -20.29 20.96 -2.10
C ARG A 356 -18.94 21.63 -2.19
N ARG A 357 -18.41 22.01 -1.03
CA ARG A 357 -17.00 22.37 -0.90
C ARG A 357 -16.16 21.10 -0.96
N GLY A 358 -15.00 21.19 -1.58
CA GLY A 358 -14.11 20.04 -1.70
C GLY A 358 -12.70 20.36 -2.15
N LEU A 359 -11.90 19.30 -2.15
CA LEU A 359 -10.48 19.31 -2.46
C LEU A 359 -10.17 18.21 -3.47
N ILE A 360 -9.50 18.55 -4.57
CA ILE A 360 -8.85 17.57 -5.46
C ILE A 360 -7.38 17.50 -5.03
N VAL A 361 -6.93 16.31 -4.62
CA VAL A 361 -5.57 16.08 -4.13
C VAL A 361 -4.86 14.99 -4.94
N SER A 362 -3.63 15.26 -5.35
CA SER A 362 -2.78 14.32 -6.10
C SER A 362 -1.30 14.47 -5.73
N ASP A 363 -0.55 13.36 -5.79
CA ASP A 363 0.89 13.42 -6.02
C ASP A 363 1.16 14.10 -7.39
N ALA A 364 2.21 14.92 -7.48
CA ALA A 364 2.67 15.48 -8.74
C ALA A 364 3.43 14.47 -9.60
N VAL A 365 4.30 13.71 -8.95
CA VAL A 365 5.09 12.62 -9.51
C VAL A 365 4.90 11.43 -8.59
N PHE A 366 4.29 10.36 -9.11
CA PHE A 366 3.95 9.21 -8.29
C PHE A 366 5.19 8.39 -7.98
N SER A 367 5.45 8.20 -6.68
CA SER A 367 6.75 7.70 -6.22
C SER A 367 7.11 6.27 -6.69
N MET A 368 6.14 5.48 -7.15
CA MET A 368 6.34 4.08 -7.55
C MET A 368 6.52 3.90 -9.06
N ASP A 369 5.94 4.79 -9.87
CA ASP A 369 5.88 4.70 -11.33
C ASP A 369 6.62 5.86 -12.01
N GLY A 370 6.85 6.96 -11.30
CA GLY A 370 7.60 8.12 -11.81
C GLY A 370 6.86 8.91 -12.88
N ASP A 371 5.59 8.60 -13.12
CA ASP A 371 4.70 9.33 -14.01
C ASP A 371 4.19 10.61 -13.36
N VAL A 372 3.82 11.57 -14.21
CA VAL A 372 3.50 12.94 -13.84
C VAL A 372 2.00 13.15 -13.99
N VAL A 373 1.37 13.78 -13.01
CA VAL A 373 -0.06 14.11 -13.08
C VAL A 373 -0.38 15.00 -14.31
N PRO A 374 -1.51 14.79 -15.00
CA PRO A 374 -2.07 15.72 -16.00
C PRO A 374 -2.54 17.04 -15.34
N LEU A 375 -1.59 17.86 -14.88
CA LEU A 375 -1.89 19.05 -14.08
C LEU A 375 -2.82 20.06 -14.79
N PRO A 376 -2.64 20.39 -16.09
CA PRO A 376 -3.54 21.33 -16.77
C PRO A 376 -5.01 20.90 -16.71
N GLU A 377 -5.29 19.61 -16.95
CA GLU A 377 -6.63 19.06 -16.88
C GLU A 377 -7.17 19.02 -15.45
N LEU A 378 -6.34 18.66 -14.47
CA LEU A 378 -6.72 18.65 -13.06
C LEU A 378 -7.15 20.04 -12.59
N LEU A 379 -6.36 21.08 -12.89
CA LEU A 379 -6.68 22.46 -12.52
C LEU A 379 -7.95 22.95 -13.23
N ARG A 380 -8.12 22.61 -14.53
CA ARG A 380 -9.37 22.91 -15.25
C ARG A 380 -10.59 22.29 -14.58
N ILE A 381 -10.49 21.05 -14.09
CA ILE A 381 -11.59 20.38 -13.38
C ILE A 381 -11.85 21.07 -12.03
N ALA A 382 -10.80 21.37 -11.27
CA ALA A 382 -10.90 22.08 -10.00
C ALA A 382 -11.65 23.42 -10.16
N ASP A 383 -11.20 24.24 -11.12
CA ASP A 383 -11.81 25.54 -11.44
C ASP A 383 -13.27 25.41 -11.89
N ARG A 384 -13.55 24.44 -12.78
CA ARG A 384 -14.89 24.24 -13.35
C ARG A 384 -15.96 23.94 -12.30
N TYR A 385 -15.60 23.22 -11.25
CA TYR A 385 -16.52 22.80 -10.19
C TYR A 385 -16.30 23.52 -8.86
N GLY A 386 -15.39 24.50 -8.80
CA GLY A 386 -15.12 25.30 -7.60
C GLY A 386 -14.46 24.53 -6.46
N PHE A 387 -13.70 23.47 -6.77
CA PHE A 387 -12.94 22.73 -5.78
C PHE A 387 -11.54 23.32 -5.62
N LEU A 388 -10.99 23.23 -4.40
CA LEU A 388 -9.57 23.54 -4.18
C LEU A 388 -8.71 22.47 -4.84
N SER A 389 -7.52 22.86 -5.28
CA SER A 389 -6.48 21.97 -5.81
C SER A 389 -5.29 21.88 -4.86
N MET A 390 -4.87 20.66 -4.53
CA MET A 390 -3.69 20.40 -3.72
C MET A 390 -2.77 19.40 -4.43
N LEU A 391 -1.50 19.77 -4.55
CA LEU A 391 -0.50 18.95 -5.23
C LEU A 391 0.70 18.66 -4.33
N ASP A 392 1.06 17.38 -4.18
CA ASP A 392 2.29 16.97 -3.51
C ASP A 392 3.47 16.90 -4.48
N GLU A 393 4.32 17.93 -4.43
CA GLU A 393 5.51 18.09 -5.25
C GLU A 393 6.79 17.54 -4.61
N ALA A 394 6.70 16.60 -3.66
CA ALA A 394 7.88 16.03 -3.04
C ALA A 394 8.84 15.38 -4.06
N HIS A 395 8.31 14.76 -5.11
CA HIS A 395 9.09 14.16 -6.20
C HIS A 395 9.23 15.06 -7.45
N ALA A 396 8.64 16.27 -7.43
CA ALA A 396 8.69 17.22 -8.53
C ALA A 396 9.63 18.42 -8.25
N THR A 397 9.68 18.89 -7.01
CA THR A 397 10.57 19.99 -6.60
C THR A 397 12.03 19.61 -6.82
N GLY A 398 12.77 20.43 -7.55
CA GLY A 398 14.15 20.18 -7.96
C GLY A 398 14.31 19.11 -9.06
N VAL A 399 13.21 18.59 -9.62
CA VAL A 399 13.22 17.51 -10.62
C VAL A 399 12.54 17.93 -11.92
N LEU A 400 11.34 18.51 -11.80
CA LEU A 400 10.53 18.94 -12.93
C LEU A 400 10.68 20.44 -13.20
N GLY A 401 10.48 20.81 -14.48
CA GLY A 401 10.66 22.18 -14.96
C GLY A 401 12.07 22.45 -15.49
N ALA A 402 12.29 23.68 -15.95
CA ALA A 402 13.58 24.12 -16.46
C ALA A 402 14.56 24.48 -15.33
N THR A 403 14.05 25.00 -14.21
CA THR A 403 14.86 25.38 -13.05
C THR A 403 14.50 24.59 -11.80
N GLY A 404 13.74 23.50 -11.94
CA GLY A 404 13.37 22.65 -10.82
C GLY A 404 12.22 23.21 -9.98
N ARG A 405 11.46 24.19 -10.48
CA ARG A 405 10.35 24.77 -9.69
C ARG A 405 9.20 23.79 -9.48
N GLY A 406 9.08 22.77 -10.31
CA GLY A 406 8.07 21.73 -10.19
C GLY A 406 7.15 21.64 -11.40
N THR A 407 5.93 21.19 -11.15
CA THR A 407 5.00 20.69 -12.17
C THR A 407 4.37 21.81 -12.96
N ALA A 408 4.03 22.94 -12.32
CA ALA A 408 3.52 24.12 -13.02
C ALA A 408 4.54 24.65 -14.05
N GLU A 409 5.83 24.72 -13.69
CA GLU A 409 6.90 25.11 -14.63
C GLU A 409 7.07 24.06 -15.74
N HIS A 410 6.96 22.77 -15.43
CA HIS A 410 7.06 21.70 -16.41
C HIS A 410 6.01 21.81 -17.52
N PHE A 411 4.77 22.17 -17.17
CA PHE A 411 3.69 22.38 -18.14
C PHE A 411 3.59 23.82 -18.67
N GLY A 412 4.48 24.73 -18.25
CA GLY A 412 4.46 26.14 -18.67
C GLY A 412 3.22 26.90 -18.19
N LEU A 413 2.64 26.51 -17.06
CA LEU A 413 1.44 27.12 -16.52
C LEU A 413 1.76 28.40 -15.75
N ALA A 414 0.97 29.45 -15.99
CA ALA A 414 1.03 30.69 -15.21
C ALA A 414 0.36 30.55 -13.84
N ALA A 415 -0.68 29.73 -13.75
CA ALA A 415 -1.38 29.43 -12.51
C ALA A 415 -0.81 28.17 -11.84
N ALA A 416 -0.60 28.24 -10.53
CA ALA A 416 -0.21 27.12 -9.69
C ALA A 416 -1.45 26.53 -8.97
N PRO A 417 -1.36 25.30 -8.44
CA PRO A 417 -2.39 24.77 -7.54
C PRO A 417 -2.64 25.69 -6.34
N ASP A 418 -3.85 25.66 -5.77
CA ASP A 418 -4.19 26.46 -4.58
C ASP A 418 -3.28 26.13 -3.39
N VAL A 419 -2.89 24.85 -3.28
CA VAL A 419 -1.96 24.34 -2.28
C VAL A 419 -0.86 23.53 -2.98
N THR A 420 0.39 23.95 -2.82
CA THR A 420 1.56 23.15 -3.22
C THR A 420 2.26 22.64 -1.97
N ILE A 421 2.32 21.32 -1.81
CA ILE A 421 3.13 20.67 -0.77
C ILE A 421 4.49 20.32 -1.35
N GLY A 422 5.54 20.42 -0.54
CA GLY A 422 6.84 19.86 -0.89
C GLY A 422 7.59 19.33 0.32
N THR A 423 8.78 18.79 0.07
CA THR A 423 9.69 18.31 1.10
C THR A 423 11.09 18.84 0.91
N LEU A 424 11.79 19.02 2.02
CA LEU A 424 13.19 19.42 2.06
C LEU A 424 14.13 18.20 2.00
N SER A 425 13.61 16.98 2.22
CA SER A 425 14.42 15.75 2.38
C SER A 425 14.68 14.94 1.12
N LYS A 426 14.41 15.52 -0.05
CA LYS A 426 14.68 14.91 -1.35
C LYS A 426 15.68 15.77 -2.12
N ALA A 427 15.24 16.46 -3.16
CA ALA A 427 16.12 17.28 -4.00
C ALA A 427 16.90 18.37 -3.23
N LEU A 428 16.38 18.86 -2.10
CA LEU A 428 17.04 19.88 -1.27
C LEU A 428 17.94 19.29 -0.17
N GLY A 429 18.10 17.97 -0.09
CA GLY A 429 19.12 17.32 0.73
C GLY A 429 19.09 17.60 2.24
N SER A 430 17.97 18.06 2.79
CA SER A 430 17.82 18.43 4.21
C SER A 430 16.68 17.65 4.90
N GLU A 431 16.01 18.23 5.89
CA GLU A 431 14.84 17.68 6.57
C GLU A 431 13.73 18.71 6.70
N GLY A 432 12.48 18.27 6.57
CA GLY A 432 11.31 19.15 6.62
C GLY A 432 10.29 18.92 5.51
N GLY A 433 9.14 19.53 5.69
CA GLY A 433 8.09 19.73 4.69
C GLY A 433 7.75 21.20 4.58
N PHE A 434 7.11 21.58 3.48
CA PHE A 434 6.58 22.94 3.33
C PHE A 434 5.26 22.93 2.57
N VAL A 435 4.52 24.01 2.76
CA VAL A 435 3.29 24.32 2.04
C VAL A 435 3.47 25.70 1.44
N CYS A 436 3.17 25.87 0.15
CA CYS A 436 3.12 27.14 -0.54
C CYS A 436 1.69 27.39 -1.05
N GLY A 437 1.24 28.64 -1.00
CA GLY A 437 -0.05 29.06 -1.54
C GLY A 437 -0.35 30.52 -1.20
N GLN A 438 -1.65 30.87 -1.15
CA GLN A 438 -2.09 32.22 -0.79
C GLN A 438 -1.75 32.57 0.67
N ALA A 439 -1.50 33.85 0.95
CA ALA A 439 -1.18 34.31 2.31
C ALA A 439 -2.27 33.94 3.33
N ARG A 440 -3.55 34.04 2.94
CA ARG A 440 -4.69 33.65 3.78
C ARG A 440 -4.73 32.15 4.10
N LEU A 441 -4.29 31.29 3.16
CA LEU A 441 -4.19 29.85 3.39
C LEU A 441 -3.13 29.60 4.45
N ILE A 442 -1.94 30.16 4.27
CA ILE A 442 -0.82 29.98 5.20
C ILE A 442 -1.19 30.47 6.60
N GLU A 443 -1.87 31.62 6.70
CA GLU A 443 -2.32 32.14 7.98
C GLU A 443 -3.38 31.24 8.63
N TYR A 444 -4.34 30.71 7.85
CA TYR A 444 -5.30 29.75 8.35
C TYR A 444 -4.62 28.47 8.88
N LEU A 445 -3.63 27.95 8.16
CA LEU A 445 -2.91 26.73 8.55
C LEU A 445 -2.14 26.91 9.86
N LYS A 446 -1.49 28.05 10.10
CA LYS A 446 -0.83 28.33 11.39
C LYS A 446 -1.79 28.20 12.58
N ASN A 447 -3.06 28.56 12.37
CA ASN A 447 -4.08 28.60 13.42
C ASN A 447 -4.91 27.30 13.54
N SER A 448 -4.84 26.40 12.56
CA SER A 448 -5.73 25.22 12.51
C SER A 448 -5.02 23.88 12.28
N ALA A 449 -3.85 23.87 11.63
CA ALA A 449 -3.14 22.65 11.29
C ALA A 449 -2.49 22.04 12.55
N ARG A 450 -3.12 20.99 13.09
CA ARG A 450 -2.69 20.34 14.33
C ARG A 450 -1.26 19.81 14.26
N SER A 451 -0.84 19.29 13.10
CA SER A 451 0.53 18.78 12.90
C SER A 451 1.59 19.89 12.95
N PHE A 452 1.21 21.15 12.74
CA PHE A 452 2.07 22.31 12.94
C PHE A 452 2.03 22.80 14.40
N ILE A 453 0.83 22.95 14.97
CA ILE A 453 0.61 23.54 16.30
C ILE A 453 1.21 22.68 17.43
N PHE A 454 1.03 21.36 17.35
CA PHE A 454 1.39 20.42 18.42
C PHE A 454 2.70 19.69 18.17
N SER A 455 3.62 20.29 17.41
CA SER A 455 4.95 19.74 17.15
C SER A 455 6.05 20.74 17.49
N THR A 456 7.17 20.24 18.02
CA THR A 456 8.40 21.02 18.19
C THR A 456 8.87 21.52 16.82
N ALA A 457 9.36 22.75 16.73
CA ALA A 457 9.87 23.31 15.48
C ALA A 457 11.13 22.56 14.98
N LEU A 458 11.40 22.60 13.67
CA LEU A 458 12.65 22.09 13.10
C LEU A 458 13.86 22.76 13.78
N SER A 459 14.93 22.01 14.02
CA SER A 459 16.18 22.59 14.53
C SER A 459 16.83 23.51 13.49
N ALA A 460 17.73 24.38 13.93
CA ALA A 460 18.36 25.36 13.05
C ALA A 460 19.18 24.73 11.91
N ALA A 461 19.83 23.60 12.18
CA ALA A 461 20.71 22.91 11.23
C ALA A 461 20.00 22.50 9.92
N PRO A 462 18.88 21.75 9.93
CA PRO A 462 18.17 21.40 8.70
C PRO A 462 17.56 22.62 8.00
N VAL A 463 17.11 23.64 8.75
CA VAL A 463 16.57 24.87 8.14
C VAL A 463 17.65 25.62 7.36
N ALA A 464 18.85 25.75 7.94
CA ALA A 464 19.99 26.39 7.28
C ALA A 464 20.55 25.56 6.12
N ALA A 465 20.61 24.23 6.26
CA ALA A 465 20.93 23.34 5.15
C ALA A 465 19.97 23.53 3.97
N ALA A 466 18.65 23.61 4.23
CA ALA A 466 17.65 23.81 3.19
C ALA A 466 17.76 25.18 2.52
N LEU A 467 18.09 26.24 3.27
CA LEU A 467 18.40 27.56 2.72
C LEU A 467 19.59 27.50 1.76
N ALA A 468 20.69 26.90 2.19
CA ALA A 468 21.88 26.74 1.37
C ALA A 468 21.61 25.86 0.12
N ALA A 469 20.86 24.77 0.27
CA ALA A 469 20.48 23.91 -0.85
C ALA A 469 19.60 24.63 -1.87
N LEU A 470 18.67 25.47 -1.39
CA LEU A 470 17.83 26.29 -2.25
C LEU A 470 18.66 27.37 -2.98
N ASP A 471 19.66 27.96 -2.32
CA ASP A 471 20.61 28.87 -2.97
C ASP A 471 21.40 28.17 -4.07
N VAL A 472 21.89 26.94 -3.82
CA VAL A 472 22.59 26.14 -4.82
C VAL A 472 21.67 25.84 -6.00
N LEU A 473 20.44 25.35 -5.77
CA LEU A 473 19.49 25.06 -6.84
C LEU A 473 19.18 26.30 -7.70
N CYS A 474 18.97 27.46 -7.07
CA CYS A 474 18.71 28.70 -7.80
C CYS A 474 19.92 29.18 -8.63
N ARG A 475 21.15 28.92 -8.18
CA ARG A 475 22.39 29.34 -8.88
C ARG A 475 22.86 28.32 -9.92
N GLU A 476 22.55 27.04 -9.71
CA GLU A 476 22.99 25.90 -10.54
C GLU A 476 21.79 25.11 -11.10
N PRO A 477 20.85 25.75 -11.83
CA PRO A 477 19.68 25.06 -12.39
C PRO A 477 20.06 23.97 -13.40
N GLU A 478 21.28 23.99 -13.96
CA GLU A 478 21.81 22.94 -14.83
C GLU A 478 21.90 21.57 -14.16
N ARG A 479 21.87 21.48 -12.81
CA ARG A 479 21.75 20.20 -12.10
C ARG A 479 20.45 19.48 -12.43
N VAL A 480 19.36 20.24 -12.58
CA VAL A 480 18.04 19.71 -12.97
C VAL A 480 18.11 19.15 -14.39
N ARG A 481 18.76 19.86 -15.31
CA ARG A 481 19.01 19.37 -16.67
C ARG A 481 19.86 18.11 -16.66
N ARG A 482 20.96 18.10 -15.91
CA ARG A 482 21.87 16.93 -15.81
C ARG A 482 21.15 15.70 -15.25
N LEU A 483 20.28 15.87 -14.26
CA LEU A 483 19.43 14.78 -13.74
C LEU A 483 18.52 14.20 -14.83
N ARG A 484 17.90 15.05 -15.64
CA ARG A 484 17.07 14.62 -16.78
C ARG A 484 17.90 13.91 -17.84
N ASP A 485 19.07 14.45 -18.18
CA ASP A 485 20.00 13.85 -19.13
C ASP A 485 20.46 12.46 -18.65
N ASN A 486 20.83 12.33 -17.36
CA ASN A 486 21.20 11.06 -16.72
C ASN A 486 20.05 10.04 -16.77
N THR A 487 18.81 10.48 -16.49
CA THR A 487 17.63 9.62 -16.56
C THR A 487 17.39 9.12 -18.00
N ALA A 488 17.49 10.01 -18.98
CA ALA A 488 17.34 9.66 -20.40
C ALA A 488 18.44 8.70 -20.86
N PHE A 489 19.69 8.96 -20.48
CA PHE A 489 20.83 8.12 -20.77
C PHE A 489 20.70 6.72 -20.17
N PHE A 490 20.28 6.62 -18.90
CA PHE A 490 20.05 5.33 -18.24
C PHE A 490 18.92 4.54 -18.90
N CYS A 491 17.79 5.19 -19.22
CA CYS A 491 16.70 4.56 -19.97
C CYS A 491 17.16 4.06 -21.34
N ALA A 492 17.93 4.85 -22.09
CA ALA A 492 18.48 4.45 -23.39
C ALA A 492 19.42 3.25 -23.25
N SER A 493 20.31 3.27 -22.25
CA SER A 493 21.25 2.18 -21.97
C SER A 493 20.52 0.86 -21.63
N LEU A 494 19.40 0.92 -20.92
CA LEU A 494 18.54 -0.23 -20.65
C LEU A 494 17.84 -0.74 -21.92
N LYS A 495 17.33 0.17 -22.76
CA LYS A 495 16.69 -0.18 -24.05
C LYS A 495 17.63 -0.90 -25.00
N GLU A 496 18.88 -0.45 -25.12
CA GLU A 496 19.92 -1.12 -25.91
C GLU A 496 20.17 -2.57 -25.47
N ARG A 497 19.83 -2.89 -24.22
CA ARG A 497 19.98 -4.22 -23.61
C ARG A 497 18.67 -5.02 -23.61
N GLY A 498 17.66 -4.56 -24.37
CA GLY A 498 16.39 -5.25 -24.53
C GLY A 498 15.41 -5.09 -23.36
N MET A 499 15.61 -4.10 -22.50
CA MET A 499 14.68 -3.77 -21.42
C MET A 499 13.80 -2.59 -21.82
N ASP A 500 12.48 -2.72 -21.60
CA ASP A 500 11.58 -1.58 -21.71
C ASP A 500 11.76 -0.67 -20.48
N ALA A 501 12.24 0.55 -20.71
CA ALA A 501 12.50 1.53 -19.68
C ALA A 501 12.17 2.93 -20.21
N HIS A 502 11.32 3.65 -19.52
CA HIS A 502 10.99 5.03 -19.82
C HIS A 502 10.66 5.76 -18.52
N SER A 503 10.97 7.05 -18.47
CA SER A 503 10.55 7.89 -17.35
C SER A 503 10.53 9.36 -17.76
N SER A 504 9.56 10.08 -17.19
CA SER A 504 9.42 11.54 -17.30
C SER A 504 9.95 12.26 -16.06
N SER A 505 10.47 11.53 -15.07
CA SER A 505 10.99 12.04 -13.80
C SER A 505 12.34 11.38 -13.45
N ALA A 506 12.87 11.64 -12.26
CA ALA A 506 14.09 10.99 -11.77
C ALA A 506 13.89 9.52 -11.32
N ILE A 507 12.69 8.97 -11.50
CA ILE A 507 12.32 7.64 -11.04
C ILE A 507 12.11 6.74 -12.26
N VAL A 508 12.91 5.70 -12.43
CA VAL A 508 12.78 4.73 -13.52
C VAL A 508 12.24 3.41 -12.95
N PRO A 509 10.96 3.09 -13.15
CA PRO A 509 10.41 1.80 -12.72
C PRO A 509 10.78 0.70 -13.70
N LEU A 510 11.28 -0.42 -13.19
CA LEU A 510 11.56 -1.62 -13.98
C LEU A 510 10.60 -2.70 -13.53
N LEU A 511 9.52 -2.91 -14.30
CA LEU A 511 8.48 -3.87 -13.96
C LEU A 511 9.03 -5.31 -14.00
N VAL A 512 8.90 -6.00 -12.87
CA VAL A 512 9.33 -7.40 -12.70
C VAL A 512 8.13 -8.34 -12.60
N GLY A 513 7.05 -7.90 -11.95
CA GLY A 513 5.86 -8.68 -11.68
C GLY A 513 5.96 -9.45 -10.37
N ASP A 514 6.72 -10.55 -10.37
CA ASP A 514 6.88 -11.42 -9.21
C ASP A 514 7.78 -10.79 -8.12
N GLU A 515 7.32 -10.87 -6.86
CA GLU A 515 8.01 -10.31 -5.70
C GLU A 515 9.34 -11.00 -5.40
N GLY A 516 9.41 -12.33 -5.52
CA GLY A 516 10.61 -13.12 -5.27
C GLY A 516 11.69 -12.86 -6.31
N VAL A 517 11.31 -12.77 -7.58
CA VAL A 517 12.20 -12.39 -8.68
C VAL A 517 12.77 -10.99 -8.46
N ALA A 518 11.94 -10.02 -8.06
CA ALA A 518 12.39 -8.65 -7.80
C ALA A 518 13.37 -8.59 -6.62
N LEU A 519 13.08 -9.32 -5.54
CA LEU A 519 13.96 -9.41 -4.37
C LEU A 519 15.30 -10.06 -4.70
N ASN A 520 15.29 -11.19 -5.41
CA ASN A 520 16.50 -11.88 -5.81
C ASN A 520 17.37 -11.02 -6.73
N ALA A 521 16.75 -10.34 -7.71
CA ALA A 521 17.48 -9.43 -8.60
C ALA A 521 18.11 -8.27 -7.82
N ALA A 522 17.39 -7.66 -6.87
CA ALA A 522 17.95 -6.60 -6.03
C ALA A 522 19.11 -7.09 -5.16
N GLU A 523 19.02 -8.29 -4.58
CA GLU A 523 20.10 -8.86 -3.76
C GLU A 523 21.35 -9.13 -4.61
N ARG A 524 21.19 -9.72 -5.79
CA ARG A 524 22.31 -9.97 -6.70
C ARG A 524 22.98 -8.69 -7.19
N LEU A 525 22.19 -7.64 -7.44
CA LEU A 525 22.72 -6.32 -7.76
C LEU A 525 23.49 -5.75 -6.58
N PHE A 526 22.97 -5.88 -5.37
CA PHE A 526 23.63 -5.44 -4.15
C PHE A 526 24.98 -6.15 -3.97
N GLU A 527 25.02 -7.48 -4.13
CA GLU A 527 26.26 -8.27 -4.11
C GLU A 527 27.27 -7.84 -5.18
N ALA A 528 26.77 -7.42 -6.36
CA ALA A 528 27.57 -6.92 -7.48
C ALA A 528 27.99 -5.44 -7.33
N GLY A 529 27.61 -4.76 -6.25
CA GLY A 529 28.00 -3.37 -6.00
C GLY A 529 26.97 -2.31 -6.40
N TYR A 530 25.70 -2.67 -6.60
CA TYR A 530 24.63 -1.77 -7.04
C TYR A 530 23.42 -1.83 -6.12
N PHE A 531 23.09 -0.72 -5.47
CA PHE A 531 21.96 -0.66 -4.56
C PHE A 531 20.72 -0.10 -5.27
N LEU A 532 19.81 -1.00 -5.66
CA LEU A 532 18.46 -0.69 -6.15
C LEU A 532 17.39 -1.17 -5.14
N SER A 533 16.24 -0.51 -5.12
CA SER A 533 15.12 -0.90 -4.25
C SER A 533 14.13 -1.82 -4.97
N ALA A 534 13.93 -3.02 -4.43
CA ALA A 534 12.82 -3.89 -4.81
C ALA A 534 11.52 -3.44 -4.12
N ILE A 535 10.61 -2.86 -4.90
CA ILE A 535 9.29 -2.43 -4.46
C ILE A 535 8.30 -3.59 -4.65
N ARG A 536 7.57 -3.90 -3.58
CA ARG A 536 6.64 -5.03 -3.48
C ARG A 536 5.43 -4.67 -2.60
N TYR A 537 4.45 -5.55 -2.52
CA TYR A 537 3.30 -5.39 -1.64
C TYR A 537 3.71 -5.03 -0.20
N PRO A 538 2.99 -4.15 0.52
CA PRO A 538 1.78 -3.40 0.12
C PRO A 538 2.05 -2.11 -0.66
N SER A 539 3.30 -1.73 -0.94
CA SER A 539 3.61 -0.47 -1.65
C SER A 539 3.13 -0.47 -3.10
N VAL A 540 3.03 -1.66 -3.71
CA VAL A 540 2.43 -1.88 -5.03
C VAL A 540 1.53 -3.12 -4.96
N ALA A 541 0.58 -3.23 -5.88
CA ALA A 541 -0.30 -4.40 -5.94
C ALA A 541 0.49 -5.72 -6.11
N ARG A 542 -0.07 -6.82 -5.62
CA ARG A 542 0.55 -8.15 -5.75
C ARG A 542 0.76 -8.53 -7.21
N GLY A 543 1.91 -9.14 -7.53
CA GLY A 543 2.27 -9.48 -8.90
C GLY A 543 2.61 -8.27 -9.78
N ARG A 544 2.82 -7.09 -9.17
CA ARG A 544 3.28 -5.85 -9.83
C ARG A 544 4.58 -5.33 -9.22
N ALA A 545 5.39 -6.23 -8.67
CA ALA A 545 6.69 -5.92 -8.10
C ALA A 545 7.62 -5.30 -9.17
N ARG A 546 8.56 -4.47 -8.73
CA ARG A 546 9.44 -3.72 -9.62
C ARG A 546 10.74 -3.37 -8.92
N LEU A 547 11.81 -3.21 -9.70
CA LEU A 547 12.98 -2.49 -9.22
C LEU A 547 12.72 -1.00 -9.49
N ARG A 548 12.74 -0.19 -8.44
CA ARG A 548 12.62 1.26 -8.58
C ARG A 548 14.01 1.87 -8.52
N VAL A 549 14.47 2.36 -9.67
CA VAL A 549 15.72 3.10 -9.79
C VAL A 549 15.43 4.58 -9.59
N THR A 550 16.22 5.24 -8.76
CA THR A 550 16.20 6.70 -8.63
C THR A 550 17.56 7.27 -8.97
N LEU A 551 17.56 8.23 -9.90
CA LEU A 551 18.77 8.80 -10.47
C LEU A 551 19.15 10.09 -9.76
N ARG A 552 20.42 10.44 -9.83
CA ARG A 552 20.98 11.67 -9.28
C ARG A 552 21.67 12.48 -10.36
N SER A 553 21.75 13.80 -10.19
CA SER A 553 22.50 14.67 -11.09
C SER A 553 24.00 14.40 -11.06
N ASP A 554 24.53 13.84 -9.98
CA ASP A 554 25.96 13.58 -9.79
C ASP A 554 26.38 12.13 -10.16
N HIS A 555 25.48 11.32 -10.71
CA HIS A 555 25.86 10.06 -11.36
C HIS A 555 26.63 10.32 -12.65
N THR A 556 27.64 9.49 -12.93
CA THR A 556 28.43 9.58 -14.17
C THR A 556 27.83 8.68 -15.27
N PRO A 557 28.01 9.01 -16.55
CA PRO A 557 27.59 8.15 -17.66
C PRO A 557 28.18 6.74 -17.57
N GLU A 558 29.43 6.60 -17.12
CA GLU A 558 30.09 5.31 -16.95
C GLU A 558 29.40 4.45 -15.89
N ASP A 559 29.07 5.04 -14.73
CA ASP A 559 28.34 4.36 -13.66
C ASP A 559 26.94 3.91 -14.13
N LEU A 560 26.25 4.77 -14.89
CA LEU A 560 24.91 4.48 -15.40
C LEU A 560 24.92 3.38 -16.48
N ALA A 561 25.89 3.40 -17.39
CA ALA A 561 26.03 2.40 -18.44
C ALA A 561 26.32 1.01 -17.88
N GLU A 562 27.19 0.94 -16.87
CA GLU A 562 27.52 -0.29 -16.18
C GLU A 562 26.36 -0.76 -15.29
N ALA A 563 25.70 0.13 -14.56
CA ALA A 563 24.50 -0.21 -13.79
C ALA A 563 23.37 -0.77 -14.67
N ALA A 564 23.15 -0.19 -15.85
CA ALA A 564 22.18 -0.70 -16.81
C ALA A 564 22.54 -2.11 -17.29
N ARG A 565 23.84 -2.38 -17.53
CA ARG A 565 24.35 -3.71 -17.88
C ARG A 565 24.08 -4.73 -16.78
N GLN A 566 24.42 -4.40 -15.54
CA GLN A 566 24.24 -5.29 -14.39
C GLN A 566 22.77 -5.56 -14.11
N THR A 567 21.94 -4.52 -14.22
CA THR A 567 20.48 -4.63 -14.08
C THR A 567 19.88 -5.59 -15.11
N ALA A 568 20.27 -5.47 -16.38
CA ALA A 568 19.84 -6.38 -17.44
C ALA A 568 20.28 -7.83 -17.19
N LEU A 569 21.52 -8.03 -16.71
CA LEU A 569 22.01 -9.37 -16.36
C LEU A 569 21.23 -10.00 -15.20
N ALA A 570 20.98 -9.23 -14.14
CA ALA A 570 20.26 -9.70 -12.96
C ALA A 570 18.82 -10.13 -13.32
N LEU A 571 18.11 -9.31 -14.09
CA LEU A 571 16.72 -9.61 -14.50
C LEU A 571 16.63 -10.65 -15.62
N GLY A 572 17.61 -10.68 -16.55
CA GLY A 572 17.63 -11.64 -17.66
C GLY A 572 17.94 -13.08 -17.25
N SER A 573 18.62 -13.27 -16.12
CA SER A 573 18.85 -14.60 -15.52
C SER A 573 17.69 -15.06 -14.64
N ALA A 574 16.98 -14.13 -14.00
CA ALA A 574 15.81 -14.44 -13.18
C ALA A 574 14.54 -14.81 -13.98
N ARG A 575 14.56 -14.64 -15.32
CA ARG A 575 13.50 -15.10 -16.24
C ARG A 575 13.75 -16.51 -16.83
N ARG A 576 14.93 -17.10 -16.60
CA ARG A 576 15.34 -18.41 -17.18
C ARG A 576 15.49 -19.54 -16.16
N GLY A 577 15.44 -19.23 -14.87
CA GLY A 577 15.27 -20.20 -13.78
C GLY A 577 13.85 -20.11 -13.26
#